data_AF-W1I7E5-F1
#
_entry.id   AF-W1I7E5-F1
#
_cell.length_a   1.000
_cell.length_b   1.000
_cell.length_c   1.000
_cell.angle_alpha   90.00
_cell.angle_beta   90.00
_cell.angle_gamma   90.00
#
_symmetry.space_group_name_H-M   'P 1'
#
loop_
_entity.id
_entity.type
_entity.pdbx_description
1 polymer ?
#
loop_
_entity_poly.entity_id
_entity_poly.type
_entity_poly.pdbx_seq_one_letter_code
_entity_poly.pdbx_strand_id
1 'polypeptide(L)'
;MNIDKLRLCFNQPKEIFNEFANVKPNTFWQRGDYKLFIIGDDEEEETPKKIQVNVLLSDNTLLGHFIFSNSRKYEGKCFFTFNNKALYNCLTSVGGHKYNLAILIDFIADDLGLTLNNITEIEIALDTNINVNAKVRKLIKDFHNFEMIYNGKKVVEPLRKLDDYTETFGRCRKHLLKNPTIYFRQAKKDSPLLRIYNKTEEIKDNKNEKNYINEWNGFGKCDTYRMELRLLNESTKEFLNAYPDELPLLHRLTDPTTLRAMWGYFADRLCYFKADDGTPIHLYDLISA
;
A
#
# COMPACT_ATOMS: atom_id res chain seq x y z
N MET A 1 6.55 -6.87 7.71
CA MET A 1 5.79 -5.71 7.20
C MET A 1 6.41 -5.31 5.87
N ASN A 2 5.60 -4.99 4.86
CA ASN A 2 6.05 -4.57 3.54
C ASN A 2 5.09 -3.51 2.97
N ILE A 3 5.48 -2.82 1.91
CA ILE A 3 4.56 -1.99 1.13
C ILE A 3 3.87 -2.89 0.10
N ASP A 4 2.54 -2.93 0.11
CA ASP A 4 1.76 -3.64 -0.91
C ASP A 4 1.41 -2.76 -2.10
N LYS A 5 1.21 -1.46 -1.87
CA LYS A 5 0.92 -0.51 -2.94
C LYS A 5 1.61 0.80 -2.68
N LEU A 6 2.19 1.36 -3.73
CA LEU A 6 2.81 2.68 -3.67
C LEU A 6 2.47 3.45 -4.95
N ARG A 7 1.94 4.65 -4.77
CA ARG A 7 1.72 5.60 -5.86
C ARG A 7 2.33 6.95 -5.51
N LEU A 8 3.24 7.39 -6.36
CA LEU A 8 4.00 8.62 -6.23
C LEU A 8 3.48 9.67 -7.21
N CYS A 9 3.67 10.93 -6.85
CA CYS A 9 3.53 12.06 -7.76
C CYS A 9 4.87 12.77 -7.81
N PHE A 10 5.31 13.07 -9.02
CA PHE A 10 6.53 13.80 -9.34
C PHE A 10 6.18 15.11 -10.03
N ASN A 11 7.01 16.12 -9.87
CA ASN A 11 7.06 17.23 -10.81
C ASN A 11 7.80 16.75 -12.06
N GLN A 12 7.26 17.04 -13.23
CA GLN A 12 7.87 16.73 -14.52
C GLN A 12 8.32 18.03 -15.21
N PRO A 13 9.50 18.06 -15.84
CA PRO A 13 9.87 19.10 -16.79
C PRO A 13 8.91 19.14 -17.98
N LYS A 14 8.82 20.26 -18.71
CA LYS A 14 7.94 20.35 -19.89
C LYS A 14 8.50 19.54 -21.06
N GLU A 15 9.82 19.47 -21.13
CA GLU A 15 10.61 18.84 -22.18
C GLU A 15 10.31 17.34 -22.26
N ILE A 16 10.29 16.65 -21.11
CA ILE A 16 10.11 15.19 -21.07
C ILE A 16 8.72 14.75 -21.58
N PHE A 17 7.67 15.54 -21.30
CA PHE A 17 6.34 15.24 -21.83
C PHE A 17 6.34 15.32 -23.36
N ASN A 18 6.90 16.41 -23.90
CA ASN A 18 6.98 16.63 -25.34
C ASN A 18 7.85 15.56 -26.03
N GLU A 19 8.94 15.14 -25.40
CA GLU A 19 9.76 14.03 -25.89
C GLU A 19 8.91 12.77 -26.03
N PHE A 20 8.22 12.33 -24.97
CA PHE A 20 7.35 11.15 -25.05
C PHE A 20 6.19 11.31 -26.04
N ALA A 21 5.62 12.51 -26.16
CA ALA A 21 4.52 12.78 -27.11
C ALA A 21 4.95 12.60 -28.57
N ASN A 22 6.23 12.84 -28.87
CA ASN A 22 6.79 12.68 -30.21
C ASN A 22 7.29 11.25 -30.48
N VAL A 23 7.33 10.37 -29.48
CA VAL A 23 7.69 8.97 -29.69
C VAL A 23 6.47 8.18 -30.15
N LYS A 24 6.66 7.34 -31.17
CA LYS A 24 5.61 6.45 -31.66
C LYS A 24 5.09 5.53 -30.54
N PRO A 25 3.77 5.42 -30.34
CA PRO A 25 3.17 4.44 -29.43
C PRO A 25 3.66 3.01 -29.66
N ASN A 26 3.63 2.20 -28.60
CA ASN A 26 4.08 0.81 -28.55
C ASN A 26 5.55 0.60 -28.92
N THR A 27 6.42 1.52 -28.49
CA THR A 27 7.86 1.42 -28.73
C THR A 27 8.65 1.39 -27.41
N PHE A 28 9.87 0.86 -27.52
CA PHE A 28 10.82 0.84 -26.42
C PHE A 28 11.82 1.97 -26.55
N TRP A 29 12.07 2.66 -25.44
CA TRP A 29 13.18 3.58 -25.28
C TRP A 29 14.16 2.97 -24.27
N GLN A 30 15.34 2.58 -24.76
CA GLN A 30 16.39 1.96 -23.95
C GLN A 30 17.13 3.01 -23.11
N ARG A 31 17.35 2.70 -21.83
CA ARG A 31 18.05 3.55 -20.85
C ARG A 31 19.00 2.69 -20.02
N GLY A 32 20.16 2.31 -20.57
CA GLY A 32 21.18 1.55 -19.84
C GLY A 32 20.62 0.33 -19.07
N ASP A 33 20.38 0.51 -17.77
CA ASP A 33 19.90 -0.50 -16.83
C ASP A 33 18.37 -0.73 -16.80
N TYR A 34 17.60 0.10 -17.52
CA TYR A 34 16.16 -0.04 -17.66
C TYR A 34 15.69 0.35 -19.07
N LYS A 35 14.41 0.12 -19.34
CA LYS A 35 13.78 0.55 -20.58
C LYS A 35 12.35 1.02 -20.33
N LEU A 36 11.93 1.96 -21.15
CA LEU A 36 10.61 2.54 -21.12
C LEU A 36 9.81 1.99 -22.28
N PHE A 37 8.64 1.40 -22.00
CA PHE A 37 7.69 1.01 -23.03
C PHE A 37 6.57 2.02 -23.08
N ILE A 38 6.55 2.81 -24.16
CA ILE A 38 5.64 3.94 -24.33
C ILE A 38 4.36 3.42 -24.94
N ILE A 39 3.26 3.49 -24.18
CA ILE A 39 1.95 3.02 -24.64
C ILE A 39 1.26 4.12 -25.45
N GLY A 40 1.36 5.38 -25.01
CA GLY A 40 0.73 6.55 -25.65
C GLY A 40 -0.41 7.13 -24.82
N ASP A 41 -1.25 7.93 -25.49
CA ASP A 41 -2.56 8.37 -24.97
C ASP A 41 -3.64 7.43 -25.51
N ASP A 42 -4.62 7.08 -24.68
CA ASP A 42 -5.77 6.27 -25.09
C ASP A 42 -6.84 7.12 -25.81
N GLU A 43 -6.70 8.45 -25.77
CA GLU A 43 -7.60 9.40 -26.43
C GLU A 43 -7.07 9.77 -27.84
N GLU A 44 -7.89 9.58 -28.89
CA GLU A 44 -7.60 9.99 -30.28
C GLU A 44 -7.65 11.53 -30.46
N GLU A 45 -6.88 12.28 -29.67
CA GLU A 45 -6.74 13.73 -29.81
C GLU A 45 -5.45 14.11 -30.55
N GLU A 46 -5.47 15.22 -31.30
CA GLU A 46 -4.28 15.73 -32.03
C GLU A 46 -3.11 16.04 -31.08
N THR A 47 -3.40 16.37 -29.82
CA THR A 47 -2.39 16.59 -28.78
C THR A 47 -2.67 15.68 -27.58
N PRO A 48 -1.75 14.77 -27.20
CA PRO A 48 -1.98 13.89 -26.08
C PRO A 48 -2.08 14.68 -24.77
N LYS A 49 -3.09 14.38 -23.97
CA LYS A 49 -3.30 14.94 -22.62
C LYS A 49 -2.56 14.12 -21.57
N LYS A 50 -2.36 12.83 -21.85
CA LYS A 50 -1.66 11.91 -20.95
C LYS A 50 -0.85 10.92 -21.76
N ILE A 51 0.26 10.46 -21.19
CA ILE A 51 1.08 9.42 -21.80
C ILE A 51 1.39 8.38 -20.74
N GLN A 52 0.98 7.15 -21.00
CA GLN A 52 1.36 6.02 -20.15
C GLN A 52 2.69 5.42 -20.64
N VAL A 53 3.60 5.23 -19.69
CA VAL A 53 4.93 4.65 -19.95
C VAL A 53 5.22 3.57 -18.92
N ASN A 54 5.36 2.33 -19.35
CA ASN A 54 5.77 1.23 -18.47
C ASN A 54 7.28 1.28 -18.27
N VAL A 55 7.72 1.04 -17.04
CA VAL A 55 9.13 0.96 -16.67
C VAL A 55 9.51 -0.51 -16.48
N LEU A 56 10.40 -1.00 -17.35
CA LEU A 56 10.89 -2.36 -17.34
C LEU A 56 12.37 -2.36 -16.98
N LEU A 57 12.78 -3.21 -16.06
CA LEU A 57 14.20 -3.42 -15.77
C LEU A 57 14.86 -4.23 -16.89
N SER A 58 16.19 -4.34 -16.85
CA SER A 58 17.00 -5.07 -17.83
C SER A 58 16.57 -6.53 -18.04
N ASP A 59 16.04 -7.19 -17.01
CA ASP A 59 15.50 -8.55 -17.04
C ASP A 59 14.04 -8.65 -17.53
N ASN A 60 13.44 -7.53 -17.97
CA ASN A 60 12.03 -7.34 -18.31
C ASN A 60 11.05 -7.37 -17.12
N THR A 61 11.54 -7.31 -15.88
CA THR A 61 10.67 -7.12 -14.72
C THR A 61 9.97 -5.76 -14.83
N LEU A 62 8.63 -5.78 -14.80
CA LEU A 62 7.82 -4.55 -14.75
C LEU A 62 7.90 -3.94 -13.36
N LEU A 63 8.61 -2.82 -13.23
CA LEU A 63 8.70 -2.06 -11.99
C LEU A 63 7.39 -1.35 -11.68
N GLY A 64 6.77 -0.77 -12.71
CA GLY A 64 5.56 0.03 -12.60
C GLY A 64 5.31 0.82 -13.88
N HIS A 65 4.48 1.84 -13.79
CA HIS A 65 4.20 2.72 -14.92
C HIS A 65 4.09 4.18 -14.48
N PHE A 66 4.60 5.06 -15.32
CA PHE A 66 4.35 6.48 -15.27
C PHE A 66 3.09 6.84 -16.05
N ILE A 67 2.39 7.86 -15.57
CA ILE A 67 1.37 8.61 -16.31
C ILE A 67 1.85 10.06 -16.31
N PHE A 68 2.44 10.49 -17.41
CA PHE A 68 2.79 11.88 -17.64
C PHE A 68 1.54 12.64 -18.03
N SER A 69 1.32 13.83 -17.48
CA SER A 69 0.12 14.62 -17.79
C SER A 69 0.44 16.00 -18.32
N ASN A 70 -0.28 16.40 -19.37
CA ASN A 70 -0.33 17.77 -19.87
C ASN A 70 -1.75 18.36 -19.73
N SER A 71 -2.59 17.74 -18.89
CA SER A 71 -3.92 18.26 -18.61
C SER A 71 -3.84 19.48 -17.70
N ARG A 72 -4.77 20.43 -17.85
CA ARG A 72 -4.85 21.64 -17.01
C ARG A 72 -4.85 21.36 -15.50
N LYS A 73 -5.43 20.23 -15.08
CA LYS A 73 -5.52 19.86 -13.65
C LYS A 73 -4.19 19.37 -13.08
N TYR A 74 -3.38 18.72 -13.91
CA TYR A 74 -2.14 18.05 -13.51
C TYR A 74 -0.94 18.54 -14.33
N GLU A 75 -0.99 19.79 -14.77
CA GLU A 75 0.09 20.41 -15.54
C GLU A 75 1.41 20.32 -14.76
N GLY A 76 2.46 19.84 -15.42
CA GLY A 76 3.75 19.64 -14.78
C GLY A 76 3.79 18.53 -13.73
N LYS A 77 2.81 17.62 -13.71
CA LYS A 77 2.79 16.46 -12.81
C LYS A 77 2.84 15.14 -13.57
N CYS A 78 3.62 14.20 -13.02
CA CYS A 78 3.69 12.82 -13.45
C CYS A 78 3.36 11.90 -12.27
N PHE A 79 2.58 10.84 -12.51
CA PHE A 79 2.25 9.85 -11.48
C PHE A 79 2.96 8.54 -11.76
N PHE A 80 3.60 7.96 -10.75
CA PHE A 80 4.14 6.60 -10.85
C PHE A 80 3.36 5.65 -9.97
N THR A 81 2.90 4.54 -10.55
CA THR A 81 2.28 3.44 -9.80
C THR A 81 3.16 2.21 -9.92
N PHE A 82 3.62 1.70 -8.79
CA PHE A 82 4.38 0.45 -8.74
C PHE A 82 3.52 -0.74 -9.16
N ASN A 83 4.13 -1.67 -9.90
CA ASN A 83 3.58 -3.00 -10.02
C ASN A 83 3.65 -3.69 -8.66
N ASN A 84 2.54 -4.27 -8.19
CA ASN A 84 2.50 -4.91 -6.87
C ASN A 84 3.57 -6.01 -6.73
N LYS A 85 3.81 -6.83 -7.76
CA LYS A 85 4.85 -7.87 -7.72
C LYS A 85 6.27 -7.29 -7.56
N ALA A 86 6.56 -6.12 -8.12
CA ALA A 86 7.88 -5.49 -7.98
C ALA A 86 8.19 -5.10 -6.51
N LEU A 87 7.16 -4.76 -5.73
CA LEU A 87 7.28 -4.48 -4.29
C LEU A 87 7.56 -5.73 -3.44
N TYR A 88 7.50 -6.92 -4.05
CA TYR A 88 7.83 -8.22 -3.44
C TYR A 88 8.99 -8.91 -4.17
N ASN A 89 9.70 -8.21 -5.06
CA ASN A 89 10.94 -8.71 -5.64
C ASN A 89 12.10 -8.23 -4.78
N CYS A 90 12.84 -9.16 -4.18
CA CYS A 90 13.98 -8.84 -3.31
C CYS A 90 15.18 -8.40 -4.15
N LEU A 91 15.59 -7.14 -4.01
CA LEU A 91 16.80 -6.60 -4.60
C LEU A 91 18.03 -7.03 -3.79
N THR A 92 17.97 -6.85 -2.48
CA THR A 92 19.04 -7.21 -1.54
C THR A 92 18.47 -7.52 -0.16
N SER A 93 19.27 -8.15 0.70
CA SER A 93 18.91 -8.41 2.09
C SER A 93 20.07 -8.03 3.02
N VAL A 94 19.80 -7.20 4.03
CA VAL A 94 20.78 -6.76 5.03
C VAL A 94 20.21 -7.01 6.41
N GLY A 95 20.95 -7.73 7.26
CA GLY A 95 20.52 -8.03 8.63
C GLY A 95 19.20 -8.81 8.73
N GLY A 96 18.87 -9.62 7.72
CA GLY A 96 17.60 -10.36 7.65
C GLY A 96 16.40 -9.55 7.13
N HIS A 97 16.59 -8.26 6.82
CA HIS A 97 15.58 -7.41 6.20
C HIS A 97 15.73 -7.41 4.68
N LYS A 98 14.63 -7.66 3.96
CA LYS A 98 14.56 -7.64 2.50
C LYS A 98 14.25 -6.23 2.00
N TYR A 99 15.06 -5.74 1.08
CA TYR A 99 14.81 -4.50 0.34
C TYR A 99 14.26 -4.86 -1.04
N ASN A 100 13.13 -4.25 -1.41
CA ASN A 100 12.49 -4.53 -2.69
C ASN A 100 12.95 -3.58 -3.81
N LEU A 101 12.42 -3.76 -5.02
CA LEU A 101 12.79 -2.94 -6.18
C LEU A 101 12.33 -1.48 -6.09
N ALA A 102 11.58 -1.06 -5.05
CA ALA A 102 11.07 0.30 -4.95
C ALA A 102 12.17 1.36 -4.95
N ILE A 103 13.35 1.03 -4.41
CA ILE A 103 14.50 1.94 -4.35
C ILE A 103 15.02 2.37 -5.73
N LEU A 104 14.75 1.58 -6.78
CA LEU A 104 15.21 1.88 -8.14
C LEU A 104 14.48 3.09 -8.75
N ILE A 105 13.33 3.49 -8.20
CA ILE A 105 12.59 4.61 -8.77
C ILE A 105 13.30 5.95 -8.59
N ASP A 106 14.14 6.11 -7.56
CA ASP A 106 14.91 7.34 -7.35
C ASP A 106 15.86 7.57 -8.54
N PHE A 107 16.65 6.55 -8.88
CA PHE A 107 17.55 6.59 -10.03
C PHE A 107 16.80 6.87 -11.36
N ILE A 108 15.66 6.21 -11.58
CA ILE A 108 14.88 6.36 -12.81
C ILE A 108 14.22 7.74 -12.88
N ALA A 109 13.75 8.27 -11.75
CA ALA A 109 13.18 9.62 -11.68
C ALA A 109 14.25 10.66 -11.99
N ASP A 110 15.44 10.54 -11.39
CA ASP A 110 16.57 11.44 -11.62
C ASP A 110 17.03 11.42 -13.08
N ASP A 111 17.14 10.25 -13.70
CA ASP A 111 17.52 10.09 -15.13
C ASP A 111 16.50 10.74 -16.09
N LEU A 112 15.24 10.87 -15.66
CA LEU A 112 14.17 11.54 -16.39
C LEU A 112 13.96 13.01 -15.97
N GLY A 113 14.80 13.53 -15.08
CA GLY A 113 14.68 14.90 -14.55
C GLY A 113 13.43 15.14 -13.70
N LEU A 114 12.81 14.08 -13.17
CA LEU A 114 11.63 14.15 -12.33
C LEU A 114 12.03 14.42 -10.88
N THR A 115 11.26 15.25 -10.18
CA THR A 115 11.48 15.49 -8.74
C THR A 115 10.28 15.03 -7.94
N LEU A 116 10.51 14.25 -6.89
CA LEU A 116 9.43 13.71 -6.07
C LEU A 116 8.62 14.85 -5.42
N ASN A 117 7.32 14.88 -5.68
CA ASN A 117 6.41 15.89 -5.15
C ASN A 117 5.72 15.39 -3.88
N ASN A 118 5.08 14.21 -3.93
CA ASN A 118 4.45 13.60 -2.76
C ASN A 118 4.10 12.13 -2.97
N ILE A 119 3.86 11.42 -1.88
CA ILE A 119 3.16 10.12 -1.90
C ILE A 119 1.67 10.39 -2.03
N THR A 120 1.02 9.80 -3.03
CA THR A 120 -0.43 9.96 -3.23
C THR A 120 -1.23 8.84 -2.58
N GLU A 121 -0.63 7.65 -2.47
CA GLU A 121 -1.21 6.47 -1.83
C GLU A 121 -0.08 5.52 -1.42
N ILE A 122 -0.18 4.97 -0.21
CA ILE A 122 0.65 3.88 0.28
C ILE A 122 -0.25 2.87 1.02
N GLU A 123 -0.08 1.59 0.72
CA GLU A 123 -0.69 0.49 1.48
C GLU A 123 0.41 -0.31 2.17
N ILE A 124 0.40 -0.31 3.51
CA ILE A 124 1.34 -1.06 4.33
C ILE A 124 0.68 -2.39 4.69
N ALA A 125 1.33 -3.50 4.34
CA ALA A 125 0.88 -4.85 4.62
C ALA A 125 1.65 -5.47 5.79
N LEU A 126 0.89 -6.04 6.71
CA LEU A 126 1.35 -6.84 7.82
C LEU A 126 0.79 -8.25 7.67
N ASP A 127 1.59 -9.11 7.04
CA ASP A 127 1.28 -10.51 6.82
C ASP A 127 1.69 -11.38 8.02
N THR A 128 0.89 -12.40 8.30
CA THR A 128 1.13 -13.36 9.37
C THR A 128 0.53 -14.73 9.01
N ASN A 129 1.05 -15.79 9.61
CA ASN A 129 0.43 -17.12 9.58
C ASN A 129 -0.59 -17.35 10.70
N ILE A 130 -0.81 -16.35 11.55
CA ILE A 130 -1.79 -16.36 12.64
C ILE A 130 -3.12 -15.84 12.11
N ASN A 131 -4.24 -16.52 12.42
CA ASN A 131 -5.58 -16.06 12.06
C ASN A 131 -6.00 -14.82 12.86
N VAL A 132 -5.49 -13.66 12.44
CA VAL A 132 -5.73 -12.37 13.07
C VAL A 132 -7.19 -11.91 12.93
N ASN A 133 -7.89 -12.31 11.86
CA ASN A 133 -9.34 -12.10 11.72
C ASN A 133 -10.11 -12.68 12.91
N ALA A 134 -9.81 -13.94 13.27
CA ALA A 134 -10.45 -14.58 14.40
C ALA A 134 -10.08 -13.93 15.74
N LYS A 135 -8.79 -13.58 15.94
CA LYS A 135 -8.33 -12.90 17.16
C LYS A 135 -9.02 -11.55 17.37
N VAL A 136 -9.04 -10.69 16.35
CA VAL A 136 -9.68 -9.37 16.44
C VAL A 136 -11.18 -9.50 16.70
N ARG A 137 -11.88 -10.38 15.99
CA ARG A 137 -13.32 -10.59 16.23
C ARG A 137 -13.62 -11.15 17.61
N LYS A 138 -12.72 -11.96 18.17
CA LYS A 138 -12.86 -12.42 19.56
C LYS A 138 -12.82 -11.23 20.51
N LEU A 139 -11.83 -10.34 20.39
CA LEU A 139 -11.70 -9.15 21.23
C LEU A 139 -12.91 -8.21 21.09
N ILE A 140 -13.42 -8.00 19.87
CA ILE A 140 -14.62 -7.17 19.64
C ILE A 140 -15.85 -7.74 20.34
N LYS A 141 -16.03 -9.07 20.31
CA LYS A 141 -17.20 -9.74 20.89
C LYS A 141 -17.09 -9.92 22.40
N ASP A 142 -15.88 -9.98 22.92
CA ASP A 142 -15.59 -10.17 24.34
C ASP A 142 -15.51 -8.81 25.07
N PHE A 143 -16.57 -8.02 24.94
CA PHE A 143 -16.67 -6.67 25.50
C PHE A 143 -16.70 -6.64 27.04
N HIS A 144 -16.80 -7.81 27.68
CA HIS A 144 -16.73 -7.94 29.14
C HIS A 144 -15.30 -7.91 29.67
N ASN A 145 -14.36 -8.46 28.91
CA ASN A 145 -12.95 -8.57 29.32
C ASN A 145 -12.02 -7.61 28.55
N PHE A 146 -12.55 -6.95 27.51
CA PHE A 146 -11.78 -6.07 26.65
C PHE A 146 -12.55 -4.79 26.32
N GLU A 147 -11.91 -3.65 26.59
CA GLU A 147 -12.40 -2.35 26.16
C GLU A 147 -11.91 -2.05 24.74
N MET A 148 -12.84 -1.84 23.81
CA MET A 148 -12.49 -1.39 22.46
C MET A 148 -12.34 0.14 22.46
N ILE A 149 -11.17 0.61 22.00
CA ILE A 149 -10.94 2.02 21.70
C ILE A 149 -10.95 2.18 20.18
N TYR A 150 -11.93 2.91 19.68
CA TYR A 150 -12.21 3.05 18.26
C TYR A 150 -12.24 4.53 17.85
N ASN A 151 -11.45 4.91 16.85
CA ASN A 151 -11.27 6.30 16.43
C ASN A 151 -10.95 7.23 17.63
N GLY A 152 -10.08 6.77 18.52
CA GLY A 152 -9.64 7.49 19.73
C GLY A 152 -10.68 7.56 20.87
N LYS A 153 -11.85 6.91 20.74
CA LYS A 153 -12.91 6.94 21.76
C LYS A 153 -13.24 5.54 22.24
N LYS A 154 -13.44 5.40 23.55
CA LYS A 154 -13.95 4.15 24.15
C LYS A 154 -15.34 3.85 23.62
N VAL A 155 -15.57 2.61 23.19
CA VAL A 155 -16.91 2.09 22.89
C VAL A 155 -17.58 1.72 24.21
N VAL A 156 -18.45 2.59 24.71
CA VAL A 156 -19.10 2.42 26.02
C VAL A 156 -20.30 1.48 25.95
N GLU A 157 -21.08 1.57 24.87
CA GLU A 157 -22.30 0.81 24.68
C GLU A 157 -22.08 -0.31 23.65
N PRO A 158 -22.07 -1.59 24.05
CA PRO A 158 -21.80 -2.71 23.14
C PRO A 158 -22.83 -2.85 22.00
N LEU A 159 -24.05 -2.35 22.19
CA LEU A 159 -25.12 -2.39 21.20
C LEU A 159 -25.10 -1.19 20.24
N ARG A 160 -24.22 -0.21 20.45
CA ARG A 160 -24.16 0.98 19.59
C ARG A 160 -23.64 0.60 18.22
N LYS A 161 -24.28 1.13 17.17
CA LYS A 161 -23.74 1.07 15.81
C LYS A 161 -22.40 1.82 15.74
N LEU A 162 -21.43 1.20 15.08
CA LEU A 162 -20.13 1.78 14.75
C LEU A 162 -20.12 2.09 13.24
N ASP A 163 -20.44 3.32 12.84
CA ASP A 163 -20.71 3.67 11.43
C ASP A 163 -19.56 3.46 10.44
N ASP A 164 -18.33 3.40 10.96
CA ASP A 164 -17.09 3.29 10.18
C ASP A 164 -16.36 1.94 10.43
N TYR A 165 -17.07 1.01 11.07
CA TYR A 165 -16.67 -0.39 11.24
C TYR A 165 -17.59 -1.29 10.43
N THR A 166 -17.01 -2.15 9.60
CA THR A 166 -17.78 -3.09 8.79
C THR A 166 -17.11 -4.45 8.74
N GLU A 167 -17.90 -5.52 8.90
CA GLU A 167 -17.51 -6.89 8.53
C GLU A 167 -18.18 -7.24 7.20
N THR A 168 -17.39 -7.51 6.16
CA THR A 168 -17.89 -7.98 4.86
C THR A 168 -17.66 -9.47 4.73
N PHE A 169 -18.75 -10.22 4.55
CA PHE A 169 -18.71 -11.67 4.38
C PHE A 169 -18.93 -12.04 2.91
N GLY A 170 -18.06 -12.87 2.37
CA GLY A 170 -18.37 -13.61 1.14
C GLY A 170 -19.47 -14.65 1.40
N ARG A 171 -20.17 -15.07 0.35
CA ARG A 171 -21.15 -16.17 0.44
C ARG A 171 -21.18 -16.98 -0.85
N CYS A 172 -21.51 -18.24 -0.71
CA CYS A 172 -22.05 -19.01 -1.82
C CYS A 172 -23.59 -18.98 -1.76
N ARG A 173 -24.24 -19.68 -2.69
CA ARG A 173 -25.71 -19.82 -2.68
C ARG A 173 -26.24 -20.49 -1.41
N LYS A 174 -25.46 -21.41 -0.81
CA LYS A 174 -25.88 -22.25 0.32
C LYS A 174 -25.57 -21.66 1.70
N HIS A 175 -24.44 -20.97 1.85
CA HIS A 175 -24.00 -20.47 3.16
C HIS A 175 -23.09 -19.24 3.05
N LEU A 176 -23.01 -18.49 4.15
CA LEU A 176 -22.08 -17.41 4.39
C LEU A 176 -20.69 -17.98 4.70
N LEU A 177 -19.62 -17.38 4.17
CA LEU A 177 -18.25 -17.75 4.53
C LEU A 177 -17.97 -17.31 5.97
N LYS A 178 -17.15 -18.08 6.69
CA LYS A 178 -16.92 -17.85 8.14
C LYS A 178 -16.02 -16.67 8.44
N ASN A 179 -15.04 -16.40 7.56
CA ASN A 179 -14.03 -15.37 7.74
C ASN A 179 -14.43 -14.11 6.98
N PRO A 180 -14.90 -13.04 7.65
CA PRO A 180 -15.16 -11.77 6.98
C PRO A 180 -13.85 -11.03 6.72
N THR A 181 -13.88 -10.10 5.77
CA THR A 181 -12.94 -8.97 5.77
C THR A 181 -13.44 -7.91 6.74
N ILE A 182 -12.60 -7.49 7.66
CA ILE A 182 -12.90 -6.46 8.65
C ILE A 182 -12.35 -5.13 8.16
N TYR A 183 -13.14 -4.07 8.26
CA TYR A 183 -12.76 -2.71 7.89
C TYR A 183 -12.88 -1.78 9.10
N PHE A 184 -11.84 -0.99 9.35
CA PHE A 184 -11.87 0.16 10.25
C PHE A 184 -11.47 1.41 9.47
N ARG A 185 -12.34 2.41 9.43
CA ARG A 185 -12.06 3.72 8.79
C ARG A 185 -12.37 4.87 9.75
N GLN A 186 -12.03 6.09 9.34
CA GLN A 186 -12.58 7.31 9.93
C GLN A 186 -13.61 7.92 8.97
N ALA A 187 -14.53 8.73 9.50
CA ALA A 187 -15.58 9.36 8.70
C ALA A 187 -15.06 10.33 7.62
N LYS A 188 -13.87 10.92 7.84
CA LYS A 188 -13.30 11.92 6.93
C LYS A 188 -12.95 11.27 5.59
N LYS A 189 -13.27 11.95 4.50
CA LYS A 189 -12.80 11.56 3.17
C LYS A 189 -11.27 11.46 3.15
N ASP A 190 -10.78 10.43 2.47
CA ASP A 190 -9.35 10.13 2.31
C ASP A 190 -8.60 9.82 3.62
N SER A 191 -9.34 9.45 4.69
CA SER A 191 -8.75 9.02 5.94
C SER A 191 -8.01 7.68 5.81
N PRO A 192 -7.15 7.35 6.80
CA PRO A 192 -6.63 6.01 6.96
C PRO A 192 -7.73 4.95 6.92
N LEU A 193 -7.44 3.83 6.26
CA LEU A 193 -8.30 2.65 6.21
C LEU A 193 -7.48 1.43 6.60
N LEU A 194 -7.94 0.69 7.60
CA LEU A 194 -7.38 -0.60 7.97
C LEU A 194 -8.30 -1.74 7.52
N ARG A 195 -7.73 -2.73 6.85
CA ARG A 195 -8.40 -3.96 6.41
C ARG A 195 -7.76 -5.16 7.09
N ILE A 196 -8.55 -6.14 7.50
CA ILE A 196 -8.06 -7.40 8.08
C ILE A 196 -8.76 -8.57 7.40
N TYR A 197 -8.01 -9.45 6.73
CA TYR A 197 -8.57 -10.49 5.88
C TYR A 197 -7.69 -11.73 5.72
N ASN A 198 -8.32 -12.81 5.22
CA ASN A 198 -7.63 -14.03 4.82
C ASN A 198 -6.97 -13.82 3.45
N LYS A 199 -5.65 -13.60 3.45
CA LYS A 199 -4.87 -13.36 2.22
C LYS A 199 -4.76 -14.62 1.38
N THR A 200 -4.72 -15.81 2.00
CA THR A 200 -4.73 -17.08 1.26
C THR A 200 -5.98 -17.24 0.40
N GLU A 201 -7.16 -16.87 0.92
CA GLU A 201 -8.41 -16.88 0.12
C GLU A 201 -8.32 -15.90 -1.05
N GLU A 202 -7.85 -14.66 -0.83
CA GLU A 202 -7.68 -13.69 -1.91
C GLU A 202 -6.70 -14.18 -3.00
N ILE A 203 -5.58 -14.78 -2.61
CA ILE A 203 -4.59 -15.33 -3.55
C ILE A 203 -5.24 -16.43 -4.41
N LYS A 204 -6.00 -17.34 -3.79
CA LYS A 204 -6.73 -18.41 -4.50
C LYS A 204 -7.77 -17.86 -5.47
N ASP A 205 -8.53 -16.85 -5.05
CA ASP A 205 -9.56 -16.20 -5.88
C ASP A 205 -8.94 -15.47 -7.08
N ASN A 206 -7.71 -14.96 -6.94
CA ASN A 206 -6.91 -14.39 -8.03
C ASN A 206 -6.09 -15.46 -8.79
N LYS A 207 -6.57 -16.72 -8.84
CA LYS A 207 -5.93 -17.83 -9.57
C LYS A 207 -4.45 -18.03 -9.22
N ASN A 208 -4.07 -17.69 -7.99
CA ASN A 208 -2.70 -17.75 -7.47
C ASN A 208 -1.69 -16.81 -8.15
N GLU A 209 -2.14 -15.78 -8.88
CA GLU A 209 -1.28 -14.78 -9.50
C GLU A 209 -0.45 -13.99 -8.47
N LYS A 210 -0.92 -13.95 -7.22
CA LYS A 210 -0.29 -13.26 -6.07
C LYS A 210 0.56 -14.16 -5.18
N ASN A 211 0.94 -15.36 -5.63
CA ASN A 211 1.77 -16.29 -4.84
C ASN A 211 3.13 -15.73 -4.40
N TYR A 212 3.65 -14.73 -5.11
CA TYR A 212 4.89 -14.04 -4.74
C TYR A 212 4.86 -13.45 -3.32
N ILE A 213 3.67 -13.17 -2.76
CA ILE A 213 3.51 -12.70 -1.38
C ILE A 213 3.88 -13.80 -0.38
N ASN A 214 3.47 -15.05 -0.64
CA ASN A 214 3.81 -16.19 0.22
C ASN A 214 5.32 -16.49 0.15
N GLU A 215 5.91 -16.39 -1.04
CA GLU A 215 7.34 -16.55 -1.27
C GLU A 215 8.15 -15.47 -0.55
N TRP A 216 7.70 -14.21 -0.61
CA TRP A 216 8.32 -13.10 0.10
C TRP A 216 8.33 -13.32 1.62
N ASN A 217 7.21 -13.75 2.21
CA ASN A 217 7.10 -13.95 3.65
C ASN A 217 7.77 -15.24 4.14
N GLY A 218 8.02 -16.21 3.26
CA GLY A 218 8.61 -17.49 3.63
C GLY A 218 7.67 -18.40 4.43
N PHE A 219 6.35 -18.18 4.34
CA PHE A 219 5.34 -18.96 5.10
C PHE A 219 5.08 -20.36 4.53
N GLY A 220 5.65 -20.70 3.37
CA GLY A 220 5.51 -22.01 2.75
C GLY A 220 4.04 -22.37 2.46
N LYS A 221 3.55 -23.45 3.07
CA LYS A 221 2.17 -23.95 2.89
C LYS A 221 1.19 -23.45 3.96
N CYS A 222 1.64 -22.63 4.90
CA CYS A 222 0.76 -22.07 5.93
C CYS A 222 -0.23 -21.08 5.31
N ASP A 223 -1.41 -20.96 5.94
CA ASP A 223 -2.32 -19.89 5.58
C ASP A 223 -1.70 -18.53 5.90
N THR A 224 -1.95 -17.53 5.05
CA THR A 224 -1.53 -16.15 5.22
C THR A 224 -2.76 -15.30 5.51
N TYR A 225 -2.69 -14.54 6.59
CA TYR A 225 -3.66 -13.51 6.95
C TYR A 225 -2.96 -12.16 6.91
N ARG A 226 -3.71 -11.12 6.54
CA ARG A 226 -3.15 -9.78 6.39
C ARG A 226 -3.95 -8.76 7.18
N MET A 227 -3.23 -7.89 7.87
CA MET A 227 -3.71 -6.55 8.20
C MET A 227 -3.08 -5.54 7.24
N GLU A 228 -3.87 -4.66 6.65
CA GLU A 228 -3.43 -3.75 5.59
C GLU A 228 -3.92 -2.34 5.85
N LEU A 229 -2.98 -1.42 6.00
CA LEU A 229 -3.24 -0.02 6.30
C LEU A 229 -3.03 0.81 5.04
N ARG A 230 -4.11 1.37 4.49
CA ARG A 230 -4.07 2.33 3.39
C ARG A 230 -4.03 3.76 3.91
N LEU A 231 -3.07 4.51 3.40
CA LEU A 231 -2.89 5.93 3.67
C LEU A 231 -2.86 6.70 2.35
N LEU A 232 -3.53 7.84 2.31
CA LEU A 232 -3.53 8.75 1.17
C LEU A 232 -2.70 10.00 1.47
N ASN A 233 -2.52 10.84 0.46
CA ASN A 233 -1.66 12.03 0.48
C ASN A 233 -1.68 12.84 1.79
N GLU A 234 -2.86 13.19 2.31
CA GLU A 234 -2.92 14.02 3.51
C GLU A 234 -2.45 13.28 4.77
N SER A 235 -2.71 11.98 4.88
CA SER A 235 -2.18 11.16 5.98
C SER A 235 -0.67 10.97 5.86
N THR A 236 -0.14 10.75 4.66
CA THR A 236 1.32 10.63 4.49
C THR A 236 2.02 11.94 4.82
N LYS A 237 1.50 13.10 4.38
CA LYS A 237 2.01 14.41 4.80
C LYS A 237 1.93 14.65 6.30
N GLU A 238 0.80 14.32 6.93
CA GLU A 238 0.61 14.43 8.39
C GLU A 238 1.71 13.68 9.14
N PHE A 239 1.99 12.43 8.75
CA PHE A 239 3.05 11.64 9.36
C PHE A 239 4.44 12.23 9.12
N LEU A 240 4.76 12.61 7.88
CA LEU A 240 6.10 13.14 7.55
C LEU A 240 6.39 14.46 8.27
N ASN A 241 5.37 15.28 8.53
CA ASN A 241 5.50 16.50 9.33
C ASN A 241 5.66 16.21 10.83
N ALA A 242 5.00 15.17 11.35
CA ALA A 242 5.13 14.75 12.74
C ALA A 242 6.47 14.06 13.04
N TYR A 243 7.07 13.43 12.04
CA TYR A 243 8.35 12.72 12.11
C TYR A 243 9.29 13.24 11.01
N PRO A 244 9.82 14.47 11.14
CA PRO A 244 10.79 14.99 10.19
C PRO A 244 12.07 14.15 10.21
N ASP A 245 12.68 14.01 9.03
CA ASP A 245 13.90 13.24 8.83
C ASP A 245 14.66 13.85 7.64
N GLU A 246 15.98 13.78 7.67
CA GLU A 246 16.87 14.27 6.61
C GLU A 246 17.02 13.25 5.48
N LEU A 247 16.69 11.97 5.72
CA LEU A 247 16.74 10.93 4.70
C LEU A 247 15.74 11.20 3.56
N PRO A 248 16.12 10.92 2.30
CA PRO A 248 15.19 11.01 1.18
C PRO A 248 13.95 10.14 1.40
N LEU A 249 12.78 10.64 0.98
CA LEU A 249 11.49 10.02 1.32
C LEU A 249 11.39 8.54 0.93
N LEU A 250 11.91 8.16 -0.24
CA LEU A 250 11.82 6.79 -0.72
C LEU A 250 12.72 5.83 0.06
N HIS A 251 13.90 6.28 0.50
CA HIS A 251 14.74 5.53 1.44
C HIS A 251 14.00 5.26 2.75
N ARG A 252 13.31 6.28 3.30
CA ARG A 252 12.51 6.14 4.52
C ARG A 252 11.40 5.10 4.36
N LEU A 253 10.72 5.06 3.22
CA LEU A 253 9.66 4.08 2.98
C LEU A 253 10.17 2.63 2.90
N THR A 254 11.44 2.43 2.56
CA THR A 254 12.05 1.09 2.56
C THR A 254 12.57 0.65 3.93
N ASP A 255 12.66 1.57 4.90
CA ASP A 255 13.09 1.26 6.26
C ASP A 255 11.94 0.62 7.07
N PRO A 256 12.13 -0.60 7.61
CA PRO A 256 11.13 -1.27 8.45
C PRO A 256 10.72 -0.46 9.69
N THR A 257 11.63 0.36 10.24
CA THR A 257 11.36 1.16 11.44
C THR A 257 10.37 2.27 11.12
N THR A 258 10.56 2.96 9.99
CA THR A 258 9.62 3.95 9.47
C THR A 258 8.25 3.34 9.20
N LEU A 259 8.18 2.18 8.53
CA LEU A 259 6.91 1.51 8.27
C LEU A 259 6.19 1.12 9.57
N ARG A 260 6.93 0.65 10.58
CA ARG A 260 6.38 0.33 11.90
C ARG A 260 5.88 1.56 12.64
N ALA A 261 6.60 2.68 12.55
CA ALA A 261 6.17 3.95 13.13
C ALA A 261 4.91 4.48 12.45
N MET A 262 4.84 4.45 11.11
CA MET A 262 3.64 4.78 10.34
C MET A 262 2.45 3.91 10.72
N TRP A 263 2.69 2.60 10.89
CA TRP A 263 1.69 1.64 11.33
C TRP A 263 1.12 2.03 12.68
N GLY A 264 1.96 2.16 13.72
CA GLY A 264 1.50 2.53 15.06
C GLY A 264 0.77 3.87 15.07
N TYR A 265 1.31 4.87 14.37
CA TYR A 265 0.71 6.20 14.33
C TYR A 265 -0.75 6.19 13.82
N PHE A 266 -1.07 5.39 12.80
CA PHE A 266 -2.43 5.38 12.23
C PHE A 266 -3.30 4.20 12.67
N ALA A 267 -2.76 2.99 12.76
CA ALA A 267 -3.55 1.81 13.13
C ALA A 267 -4.09 1.93 14.56
N ASP A 268 -3.28 2.44 15.49
CA ASP A 268 -3.70 2.61 16.89
C ASP A 268 -4.73 3.72 17.05
N ARG A 269 -4.73 4.73 16.17
CA ARG A 269 -5.78 5.75 16.12
C ARG A 269 -7.09 5.21 15.59
N LEU A 270 -7.05 4.18 14.74
CA LEU A 270 -8.24 3.53 14.20
C LEU A 270 -8.84 2.59 15.23
N CYS A 271 -8.07 1.64 15.75
CA CYS A 271 -8.57 0.65 16.69
C CYS A 271 -7.45 0.02 17.52
N TYR A 272 -7.65 -0.06 18.83
CA TYR A 272 -6.90 -0.94 19.74
C TYR A 272 -7.82 -1.39 20.87
N PHE A 273 -7.35 -2.34 21.68
CA PHE A 273 -8.10 -2.86 22.82
C PHE A 273 -7.35 -2.58 24.13
N LYS A 274 -8.04 -2.62 25.25
CA LYS A 274 -7.43 -2.69 26.58
C LYS A 274 -7.98 -3.91 27.30
N ALA A 275 -7.12 -4.68 27.96
CA ALA A 275 -7.56 -5.70 28.90
C ALA A 275 -8.16 -5.05 30.16
N ASP A 276 -8.81 -5.86 31.00
CA ASP A 276 -9.43 -5.42 32.26
C ASP A 276 -8.44 -4.75 33.23
N ASP A 277 -7.15 -5.13 33.16
CA ASP A 277 -6.08 -4.51 33.95
C ASP A 277 -5.58 -3.17 33.36
N GLY A 278 -6.17 -2.72 32.27
CA GLY A 278 -5.82 -1.48 31.56
C GLY A 278 -4.69 -1.63 30.55
N THR A 279 -4.07 -2.81 30.42
CA THR A 279 -2.97 -3.05 29.48
C THR A 279 -3.46 -2.86 28.04
N PRO A 280 -2.82 -1.97 27.24
CA PRO A 280 -3.17 -1.81 25.84
C PRO A 280 -2.74 -3.04 25.03
N ILE A 281 -3.61 -3.45 24.12
CA ILE A 281 -3.40 -4.53 23.16
C ILE A 281 -3.53 -3.90 21.77
N HIS A 282 -2.40 -3.65 21.13
CA HIS A 282 -2.35 -3.12 19.78
C HIS A 282 -2.58 -4.25 18.78
N LEU A 283 -3.11 -3.91 17.60
CA LEU A 283 -3.36 -4.90 16.56
C LEU A 283 -2.07 -5.60 16.09
N TYR A 284 -0.94 -4.87 16.12
CA TYR A 284 0.38 -5.42 15.85
C TYR A 284 0.77 -6.54 16.82
N ASP A 285 0.39 -6.43 18.10
CA ASP A 285 0.78 -7.40 19.14
C ASP A 285 0.10 -8.76 18.94
N LEU A 286 -1.05 -8.79 18.22
CA LEU A 286 -1.82 -10.00 17.97
C LEU A 286 -1.09 -11.02 17.09
N ILE A 287 -0.02 -10.60 16.40
CA ILE A 287 0.77 -11.44 15.49
C ILE A 287 2.16 -11.79 16.03
N SER A 288 2.51 -11.33 17.23
CA SER A 288 3.83 -11.53 17.84
C SER A 288 3.82 -12.48 19.04
N ALA A 289 2.72 -13.23 19.24
CA ALA A 289 2.51 -14.15 20.35
C ALA A 289 2.53 -15.61 19.92
#